data_AF-A0A3D2I7E2-F1
#
_entry.id   AF-A0A3D2I7E2-F1
#
_cell.length_a   1.000
_cell.length_b   1.000
_cell.length_c   1.000
_cell.angle_alpha   90.00
_cell.angle_beta   90.00
_cell.angle_gamma   90.00
#
_symmetry.space_group_name_H-M   'P 1'
#
loop_
_entity.id
_entity.type
_entity.pdbx_description
1 polymer ?
#
loop_
_entity_poly.entity_id
_entity_poly.type
_entity_poly.pdbx_seq_one_letter_code
_entity_poly.pdbx_strand_id
1 'polypeptide(L)'
;MIHNIAIKIVDSLSKYGSAQKKRDVYIYGTECFINETIGNFLLFSIAIPLHQGWPVFIWLISFLSIRIHLGGYHAPYHWLCLVISTFVGISSIFLTGFGIQ
;
A
#
# COMPACT_ATOMS: atom_id res chain seq x y z
N MET A 1 5.82 3.33 14.84
CA MET A 1 4.39 3.59 15.17
C MET A 1 3.45 2.65 14.43
N ILE A 2 3.56 2.49 13.11
CA ILE A 2 2.70 1.58 12.33
C ILE A 2 2.81 0.13 12.81
N HIS A 3 4.04 -0.33 13.12
CA HIS A 3 4.28 -1.63 13.74
C HIS A 3 3.44 -1.92 15.00
N ASN A 4 3.35 -0.98 15.94
CA ASN A 4 2.56 -1.16 17.18
C ASN A 4 1.04 -1.21 16.91
N ILE A 5 0.58 -0.54 15.86
CA ILE A 5 -0.82 -0.59 15.42
C ILE A 5 -1.10 -1.95 14.76
N ALA A 6 -0.18 -2.42 13.92
CA ALA A 6 -0.27 -3.74 13.29
C ALA A 6 -0.28 -4.86 14.33
N ILE A 7 0.55 -4.79 15.38
CA ILE A 7 0.53 -5.73 16.51
C ILE A 7 -0.83 -5.73 17.20
N LYS A 8 -1.40 -4.55 17.52
CA LYS A 8 -2.73 -4.46 18.17
C LYS A 8 -3.84 -5.07 17.32
N ILE A 9 -3.81 -4.83 16.01
CA ILE A 9 -4.81 -5.38 15.08
C ILE A 9 -4.69 -6.90 15.00
N VAL A 10 -3.47 -7.42 14.89
CA VAL A 10 -3.23 -8.87 14.83
C VAL A 10 -3.54 -9.56 16.15
N ASP A 11 -3.24 -8.95 17.30
CA ASP A 11 -3.64 -9.50 18.61
C ASP A 11 -5.16 -9.52 18.77
N SER A 12 -5.87 -8.52 18.23
CA SER A 12 -7.33 -8.51 18.20
C SER A 12 -7.90 -9.61 17.28
N LEU A 13 -7.28 -9.84 16.12
CA LEU A 13 -7.65 -10.92 15.19
C LEU A 13 -7.29 -12.32 15.72
N SER A 14 -6.17 -12.46 16.42
CA SER A 14 -5.72 -13.74 16.98
C SER A 14 -6.65 -14.25 18.09
N LYS A 15 -7.53 -13.39 18.61
CA LYS A 15 -8.62 -13.74 19.53
C LYS A 15 -9.77 -14.52 18.84
N TYR A 16 -9.89 -14.41 17.52
CA TYR A 16 -10.97 -14.99 16.71
C TYR A 16 -10.56 -16.18 15.84
N GLY A 17 -9.26 -16.53 15.77
CA GLY A 17 -8.80 -17.65 14.95
C GLY A 17 -7.33 -17.99 15.14
N SER A 18 -6.97 -19.22 14.74
CA SER A 18 -5.68 -19.91 14.87
C SER A 18 -4.50 -19.22 14.14
N ALA A 19 -4.24 -17.95 14.45
CA ALA A 19 -3.21 -17.10 13.82
C ALA A 19 -1.85 -17.20 14.54
N GLN A 20 -1.74 -18.00 15.60
CA GLN A 20 -0.56 -18.02 16.47
C GLN A 20 0.69 -18.60 15.78
N LYS A 21 0.51 -19.46 14.76
CA LYS A 21 1.63 -20.13 14.06
C LYS A 21 2.35 -19.26 13.02
N LYS A 22 1.73 -18.15 12.59
CA LYS A 22 2.29 -17.22 11.58
C LYS A 22 2.05 -15.74 11.97
N ARG A 23 2.05 -15.44 13.27
CA ARG A 23 1.76 -14.12 13.82
C ARG A 23 2.59 -13.01 13.17
N ASP A 24 3.88 -13.25 12.95
CA ASP A 24 4.79 -12.26 12.37
C ASP A 24 4.45 -11.94 10.90
N VAL A 25 3.98 -12.94 10.14
CA VAL A 25 3.53 -12.75 8.75
C VAL A 25 2.26 -11.90 8.71
N TYR A 26 1.34 -12.10 9.66
CA TYR A 26 0.13 -11.29 9.77
C TYR A 26 0.43 -9.86 10.23
N ILE A 27 1.37 -9.66 11.16
CA ILE A 27 1.78 -8.31 11.60
C ILE A 27 2.40 -7.57 10.42
N TYR A 28 3.30 -8.21 9.70
CA TYR A 28 3.94 -7.63 8.53
C TYR A 28 2.94 -7.32 7.41
N GLY A 29 2.02 -8.25 7.11
CA GLY A 29 0.96 -8.03 6.11
C GLY A 29 0.06 -6.86 6.48
N THR A 30 -0.33 -6.75 7.75
CA THR A 30 -1.15 -5.65 8.27
C THR A 30 -0.39 -4.32 8.21
N GLU A 31 0.89 -4.32 8.53
CA GLU A 31 1.76 -3.14 8.42
C GLU A 31 1.89 -2.66 6.97
N CYS A 32 2.12 -3.58 6.02
CA CYS A 32 2.13 -3.28 4.59
C CYS A 32 0.79 -2.71 4.11
N PHE A 33 -0.32 -3.32 4.54
CA PHE A 33 -1.67 -2.90 4.16
C PHE A 33 -1.98 -1.47 4.63
N ILE A 34 -1.66 -1.14 5.89
CA ILE A 34 -1.85 0.21 6.43
C ILE A 34 -0.99 1.22 5.65
N ASN A 35 0.27 0.88 5.40
CA ASN A 35 1.22 1.75 4.71
C ASN A 35 0.78 2.02 3.26
N GLU A 36 0.33 0.99 2.54
CA GLU A 36 -0.20 1.14 1.19
C GLU A 36 -1.49 1.96 1.17
N THR A 37 -2.38 1.73 2.14
CA THR A 37 -3.63 2.50 2.27
C THR A 37 -3.34 4.00 2.42
N ILE A 38 -2.36 4.36 3.25
CA ILE A 38 -1.94 5.75 3.43
C ILE A 38 -1.34 6.32 2.14
N GLY A 39 -0.47 5.56 1.46
CA GLY A 39 0.14 5.97 0.19
C GLY A 39 -0.89 6.18 -0.92
N ASN A 40 -1.88 5.30 -1.02
CA ASN A 40 -2.98 5.42 -1.99
C ASN A 40 -3.87 6.64 -1.68
N PHE A 41 -4.12 6.95 -0.40
CA PHE A 41 -4.88 8.14 0.00
C PHE A 41 -4.17 9.45 -0.37
N LEU A 42 -2.84 9.49 -0.21
CA LEU A 42 -1.99 10.60 -0.66
C LEU A 42 -2.05 10.76 -2.18
N LEU A 43 -1.92 9.66 -2.92
CA LEU A 43 -2.04 9.65 -4.38
C LEU A 43 -3.40 10.15 -4.86
N PHE A 44 -4.49 9.72 -4.22
CA PHE A 44 -5.84 10.20 -4.52
C PHE A 44 -5.98 11.72 -4.27
N SER A 45 -5.39 12.21 -3.18
CA SER A 45 -5.44 13.65 -2.84
C SER A 45 -4.73 14.51 -3.89
N ILE A 46 -3.68 13.98 -4.54
CA ILE A 46 -2.97 14.64 -5.65
C ILE A 46 -3.71 14.49 -6.97
N ALA A 47 -4.39 13.36 -7.19
CA ALA A 47 -5.07 13.06 -8.45
C ALA A 47 -6.39 13.80 -8.64
N ILE A 48 -7.10 14.11 -7.56
CA ILE A 48 -8.36 14.88 -7.57
C ILE A 48 -8.19 16.24 -8.29
N PRO A 49 -7.24 17.11 -7.91
CA PRO A 49 -7.06 18.41 -8.59
C PRO A 49 -6.56 18.26 -10.04
N LEU A 50 -5.95 17.13 -10.41
CA LEU A 50 -5.50 16.87 -11.78
C LEU A 50 -6.60 16.24 -12.67
N HIS A 51 -7.81 16.01 -12.14
CA HIS A 51 -8.90 15.29 -12.83
C HIS A 51 -8.50 13.89 -13.36
N GLN A 52 -7.40 13.31 -12.88
CA GLN A 52 -6.89 12.00 -13.31
C GLN A 52 -7.32 10.87 -12.37
N GLY A 53 -8.57 10.92 -11.88
CA GLY A 53 -9.09 9.89 -10.97
C GLY A 53 -9.16 8.49 -11.61
N TRP A 54 -9.44 8.41 -12.91
CA TRP A 54 -9.55 7.13 -13.63
C TRP A 54 -8.21 6.39 -13.77
N PRO A 55 -7.11 7.03 -14.21
CA PRO A 55 -5.77 6.45 -14.16
C PRO A 55 -5.37 5.95 -12.76
N VAL A 56 -5.68 6.71 -11.71
CA VAL A 56 -5.33 6.33 -10.33
C VAL A 56 -6.16 5.15 -9.84
N PHE A 57 -7.41 5.02 -10.28
CA PHE A 57 -8.21 3.84 -9.96
C PHE A 57 -7.64 2.56 -10.59
N ILE A 58 -7.24 2.63 -11.87
CA ILE A 58 -6.57 1.52 -12.57
C ILE A 58 -5.26 1.18 -11.86
N TRP A 59 -4.46 2.21 -11.53
CA TRP A 59 -3.22 2.06 -10.77
C TRP A 59 -3.44 1.32 -9.46
N LEU A 60 -4.48 1.68 -8.69
CA LEU A 60 -4.77 1.08 -7.39
C LEU A 60 -5.08 -0.43 -7.51
N ILE A 61 -5.89 -0.82 -8.50
CA ILE A 61 -6.22 -2.23 -8.75
C ILE A 61 -4.98 -3.02 -9.20
N SER A 62 -4.19 -2.47 -10.12
CA SER A 62 -2.97 -3.12 -10.61
C SER A 62 -1.93 -3.27 -9.50
N PHE A 63 -1.72 -2.21 -8.71
CA PHE A 63 -0.73 -2.20 -7.65
C PHE A 63 -1.11 -3.15 -6.50
N LEU A 64 -2.40 -3.16 -6.10
CA LEU A 64 -2.91 -4.09 -5.10
C LEU A 64 -2.77 -5.55 -5.57
N SER A 65 -3.06 -5.83 -6.84
CA SER A 65 -2.92 -7.17 -7.41
C SER A 65 -1.46 -7.65 -7.39
N ILE A 66 -0.52 -6.78 -7.77
CA ILE A 66 0.92 -7.04 -7.72
C ILE A 66 1.36 -7.32 -6.28
N ARG A 67 0.89 -6.52 -5.31
CA ARG A 67 1.18 -6.66 -3.88
C ARG A 67 0.71 -7.97 -3.27
N ILE A 68 -0.49 -8.43 -3.66
CA ILE A 68 -1.05 -9.71 -3.16
C ILE A 68 -0.25 -10.91 -3.68
N HIS A 69 0.22 -10.86 -4.93
CA HIS A 69 0.87 -12.02 -5.58
C HIS A 69 2.39 -12.07 -5.41
N LEU A 70 3.08 -10.93 -5.56
CA LEU A 70 4.54 -10.87 -5.39
C LEU A 70 4.95 -10.66 -3.93
N GLY A 71 4.01 -10.35 -3.04
CA GLY A 71 4.30 -9.92 -1.68
C GLY A 71 5.02 -8.57 -1.66
N GLY A 72 5.24 -8.04 -0.46
CA GLY A 72 6.04 -6.83 -0.30
C GLY A 72 7.53 -7.15 -0.30
N TYR A 73 8.34 -6.35 -1.01
CA TYR A 73 9.79 -6.37 -0.86
C TYR A 73 10.15 -6.28 0.62
N HIS A 74 10.89 -7.28 1.12
CA HIS A 74 11.34 -7.35 2.51
C HIS A 74 12.49 -6.36 2.72
N ALA A 75 12.19 -5.07 2.54
CA ALA A 75 13.13 -4.00 2.78
C ALA A 75 13.38 -3.89 4.30
N PRO A 76 14.63 -3.67 4.73
CA PRO A 76 14.95 -3.41 6.13
C PRO A 76 14.25 -2.17 6.70
N TYR A 77 13.70 -1.29 5.86
CA TYR A 77 12.97 -0.10 6.25
C TYR A 77 11.59 -0.01 5.55
N HIS A 78 10.51 -0.09 6.34
CA HIS A 78 9.12 0.00 5.89
C HIS A 78 8.81 1.27 5.06
N TRP A 79 9.47 2.38 5.39
CA TRP A 79 9.33 3.67 4.72
C TRP A 79 9.84 3.66 3.28
N LEU A 80 10.87 2.84 2.98
CA LEU A 80 11.42 2.75 1.63
C LEU A 80 10.36 2.23 0.65
N CYS A 81 9.56 1.26 1.10
CA CYS A 81 8.48 0.70 0.30
C CYS A 81 7.38 1.74 0.05
N LEU A 82 7.06 2.60 1.03
CA LEU A 82 6.13 3.73 0.83
C LEU A 82 6.70 4.69 -0.23
N VAL A 83 7.94 5.15 -0.05
CA VAL A 83 8.57 6.14 -0.92
C VAL A 83 8.65 5.65 -2.36
N ILE A 84 9.09 4.40 -2.58
CA ILE A 84 9.17 3.82 -3.92
C ILE A 84 7.76 3.70 -4.53
N SER A 85 6.77 3.21 -3.78
CA SER A 85 5.40 3.03 -4.30
C SER A 85 4.77 4.37 -4.69
N THR A 86 4.92 5.39 -3.84
CA THR A 86 4.44 6.75 -4.10
C THR A 86 5.18 7.39 -5.27
N PHE A 87 6.49 7.19 -5.39
CA PHE A 87 7.27 7.73 -6.50
C PHE A 87 6.88 7.11 -7.85
N VAL A 88 6.66 5.79 -7.90
CA VAL A 88 6.18 5.14 -9.13
C VAL A 88 4.76 5.58 -9.45
N GLY A 89 3.88 5.74 -8.46
CA GLY A 89 2.53 6.27 -8.67
C GLY A 89 2.50 7.72 -9.17
N ILE A 90 3.38 8.59 -8.65
CA ILE A 90 3.52 9.97 -9.17
C ILE A 90 4.05 9.93 -10.61
N SER A 91 5.03 9.08 -10.89
CA SER A 91 5.59 8.92 -12.24
C SER A 91 4.53 8.43 -13.23
N SER A 92 3.64 7.52 -12.83
CA SER A 92 2.57 7.01 -13.69
C SER A 92 1.51 8.08 -13.98
N ILE A 93 1.16 8.93 -13.01
CA ILE A 93 0.28 10.10 -13.23
C ILE A 93 0.94 11.07 -14.21
N PHE A 94 2.23 11.38 -14.03
CA PHE A 94 2.97 12.28 -14.93
C PHE A 94 3.04 11.73 -16.36
N LEU A 95 3.33 10.44 -16.54
CA LEU A 95 3.35 9.80 -17.86
C LEU A 95 1.96 9.78 -18.52
N THR A 96 0.91 9.55 -17.74
CA THR A 96 -0.47 9.57 -18.25
C THR A 96 -0.92 10.99 -18.62
N GLY A 97 -0.45 12.00 -17.88
CA GLY A 97 -0.65 13.42 -18.23
C GLY A 97 0.00 13.83 -19.56
N PHE A 98 1.14 13.22 -19.93
CA PHE A 98 1.81 13.49 -21.20
C PHE A 98 1.30 12.66 -22.38
N GLY A 99 0.73 11.47 -22.12
CA GLY A 99 0.30 10.53 -23.17
C GLY A 99 -1.13 10.68 -23.68
N ILE A 100 -1.94 11.57 -23.09
CA ILE A 100 -3.37 11.77 -23.44
C ILE A 100 -3.66 13.23 -23.91
N GLN A 101 -2.63 14.06 -24.13
CA GLN A 101 -2.80 15.29 -24.94
C GLN A 101 -2.65 14.98 -26.42
#